data_AF-A0A1J5KHF5-F1
#
_entry.id   AF-A0A1J5KHF5-F1
#
_cell.length_a   1.000
_cell.length_b   1.000
_cell.length_c   1.000
_cell.angle_alpha   90.00
_cell.angle_beta   90.00
_cell.angle_gamma   90.00
#
_symmetry.space_group_name_H-M   'P 1'
#
loop_
_entity.id
_entity.type
_entity.pdbx_description
1 polymer ?
#
loop_
_entity_poly.entity_id
_entity_poly.type
_entity_poly.pdbx_seq_one_letter_code
_entity_poly.pdbx_strand_id
1 'polypeptide(L)'
;MKNALSILTLLCLLLTSCVAPQNPSRIRAGSDDVSTDGGDNSGGSGDNGGNNAGPSDGSDVDNNITQATAKVEITQIVDPNTGTFRKKVSIPKDFEGYMYLSGLNISSLKDKIISARFYFGRERSSVTIPAVVGRVPGGLSPLSSIDVIILDIDNKPFRNLRLLYDLFDYNDYNETGVVTDPTQDPTNAGLYCRGLLIEDDPTFEGSVTNTACDAAGETCYYAYAKVNDSGLYKFETDADGNIAEVTDRPLYEQYDKDANGYVNETDAVNLRKCLPDNNDVSNFNGVMGASLINLTFGSALTLDGTAHVYKGPFRLFAEADWQITGDAIINPAIATPNSLFQSAYDPLQPESGYKSYLFPRAGKINYSQAGIQYYGSDDPFGVKTLNVLPGAGETKWMDGCNIRAKNYDQFTGETISSCNVTATLEIITTVDGKEEVLASSKEVKLQLLKSGLGVTTGQSFSAMKTCDSNRSCGSGECCFNSRCWSRDLVGQCSDDFTPVGNLGTGEVCGTDFDCASLCCNQTTRVCSDHINNDLEQVLCSKVPGQSCVSREFCRQENVRECYILKTTDANGNPSCEKKCFSVPKFGDCVNGTCQPPTSDSDPSFDLSDPNRCNGALDSAPIVL
;
A
#
# COMPACT_ATOMS: atom_id res chain seq x y z
N MET A 1 47.96 31.98 -21.59
CA MET A 1 46.94 32.69 -20.79
C MET A 1 45.54 32.72 -21.40
N LYS A 2 45.35 32.72 -22.73
CA LYS A 2 43.99 32.63 -23.33
C LYS A 2 43.30 31.26 -23.18
N ASN A 3 44.05 30.16 -23.16
CA ASN A 3 43.46 28.81 -23.06
C ASN A 3 43.04 28.42 -21.63
N ALA A 4 43.59 29.08 -20.60
CA ALA A 4 43.19 28.83 -19.21
C ALA A 4 41.82 29.46 -18.89
N LEU A 5 41.50 30.60 -19.52
CA LEU A 5 40.23 31.29 -19.33
C LEU A 5 39.07 30.54 -20.00
N SER A 6 39.32 29.89 -21.14
CA SER A 6 38.32 29.06 -21.84
C SER A 6 38.00 27.75 -21.10
N ILE A 7 38.98 27.17 -20.39
CA ILE A 7 38.76 25.96 -19.58
C ILE A 7 38.00 26.32 -18.29
N LEU A 8 38.30 27.48 -17.68
CA LEU A 8 37.58 27.94 -16.48
C LEU A 8 36.12 28.33 -16.77
N THR A 9 35.83 28.88 -17.95
CA THR A 9 34.45 29.18 -18.38
C THR A 9 33.66 27.93 -18.77
N LEU A 10 34.31 26.92 -19.34
CA LEU A 10 33.65 25.63 -19.62
C LEU A 10 33.38 24.82 -18.35
N LEU A 11 34.22 24.95 -17.31
CA LEU A 11 34.01 24.31 -16.01
C LEU A 11 32.88 24.96 -15.21
N CYS A 12 32.69 26.29 -15.34
CA CYS A 12 31.55 26.99 -14.71
C CYS A 12 30.20 26.68 -15.37
N LEU A 13 30.17 26.34 -16.67
CA LEU A 13 28.93 25.94 -17.37
C LEU A 13 28.47 24.50 -17.05
N LEU A 14 29.34 23.67 -16.47
CA LEU A 14 29.03 22.29 -16.07
C LEU A 14 28.54 22.17 -14.61
N LEU A 15 28.51 23.28 -13.85
CA LEU A 15 28.11 23.30 -12.44
C LEU A 15 26.70 23.88 -12.20
N THR A 16 25.95 24.23 -13.25
CA THR A 16 24.58 24.78 -13.14
C THR A 16 23.46 23.78 -13.45
N SER A 17 23.75 22.49 -13.60
CA SER A 17 22.71 21.47 -13.82
C SER A 17 22.25 20.80 -12.52
N CYS A 18 21.73 21.59 -11.58
CA CYS A 18 20.91 21.13 -10.45
C CYS A 18 19.94 22.27 -10.07
N VAL A 19 18.97 22.54 -10.93
CA VAL A 19 17.76 23.28 -10.57
C VAL A 19 16.59 22.34 -10.81
N ALA A 20 15.83 22.05 -9.76
CA ALA A 20 14.60 21.27 -9.86
C ALA A 20 13.62 22.01 -10.80
N PRO A 21 12.97 21.35 -11.77
CA PRO A 21 12.00 22.02 -12.61
C PRO A 21 10.79 22.42 -11.77
N GLN A 22 10.54 23.73 -11.69
CA GLN A 22 9.22 24.28 -11.41
C GLN A 22 8.30 23.91 -12.58
N ASN A 23 7.08 23.49 -12.24
CA ASN A 23 6.02 23.09 -13.17
C ASN A 23 5.89 24.01 -14.40
N PRO A 24 5.89 23.49 -15.63
CA PRO A 24 5.19 24.12 -16.72
C PRO A 24 3.70 23.76 -16.61
N SER A 25 2.90 24.77 -16.29
CA SER A 25 1.45 24.76 -16.47
C SER A 25 1.10 24.38 -17.91
N ARG A 26 0.60 23.15 -18.11
CA ARG A 26 -0.07 22.80 -19.36
C ARG A 26 -1.52 23.29 -19.30
N ILE A 27 -1.70 24.44 -19.94
CA ILE A 27 -2.98 24.94 -20.43
C ILE A 27 -3.66 23.82 -21.22
N ARG A 28 -4.85 23.42 -20.79
CA ARG A 28 -5.82 22.67 -21.62
C ARG A 28 -6.14 23.51 -22.85
N ALA A 29 -5.58 23.13 -24.00
CA ALA A 29 -6.14 23.51 -25.28
C ALA A 29 -7.30 22.55 -25.57
N GLY A 30 -8.50 22.98 -25.21
CA GLY A 30 -9.72 22.46 -25.82
C GLY A 30 -9.67 22.80 -27.30
N SER A 31 -9.81 21.78 -28.14
CA SER A 31 -10.05 21.90 -29.57
C SER A 31 -11.47 21.40 -29.80
N ASP A 32 -12.44 22.26 -29.49
CA ASP A 32 -13.70 22.25 -30.23
C ASP A 32 -13.57 23.35 -31.28
N ASP A 33 -13.71 22.97 -32.55
CA ASP A 33 -14.13 23.93 -33.55
C ASP A 33 -15.02 23.25 -34.59
N VAL A 34 -16.16 23.92 -34.80
CA VAL A 34 -17.10 23.96 -35.93
C VAL A 34 -18.54 23.89 -35.36
N SER A 35 -19.17 24.98 -34.94
CA SER A 35 -19.61 26.22 -35.64
C SER A 35 -21.11 26.19 -36.01
N THR A 36 -21.81 27.26 -35.61
CA THR A 36 -23.11 27.81 -36.07
C THR A 36 -24.37 27.00 -35.72
N ASP A 37 -25.50 27.53 -35.25
CA ASP A 37 -26.15 28.86 -35.24
C ASP A 37 -27.22 28.80 -34.12
N GLY A 38 -27.50 29.78 -33.27
CA GLY A 38 -28.24 30.99 -33.62
C GLY A 38 -29.77 30.83 -33.58
N GLY A 39 -30.41 31.02 -32.41
CA GLY A 39 -31.72 31.70 -32.33
C GLY A 39 -33.01 30.91 -32.04
N ASP A 40 -33.66 31.35 -30.95
CA ASP A 40 -35.11 31.57 -30.76
C ASP A 40 -36.03 30.65 -29.95
N ASN A 41 -36.77 31.34 -29.07
CA ASN A 41 -37.90 30.99 -28.21
C ASN A 41 -39.04 30.27 -28.95
N SER A 42 -39.76 29.39 -28.25
CA SER A 42 -41.15 29.61 -27.77
C SER A 42 -41.85 28.28 -27.47
N GLY A 43 -42.89 28.33 -26.63
CA GLY A 43 -43.48 27.17 -25.94
C GLY A 43 -44.42 26.31 -26.78
N GLY A 44 -44.98 25.27 -26.15
CA GLY A 44 -46.07 24.49 -26.74
C GLY A 44 -46.17 23.06 -26.22
N SER A 45 -47.29 22.76 -25.55
CA SER A 45 -47.75 21.43 -25.13
C SER A 45 -47.89 20.42 -26.28
N GLY A 46 -47.89 19.12 -25.97
CA GLY A 46 -48.47 18.11 -26.88
C GLY A 46 -48.09 16.65 -26.62
N ASP A 47 -49.11 15.82 -26.41
CA ASP A 47 -49.13 14.38 -26.18
C ASP A 47 -48.59 13.48 -27.32
N ASN A 48 -48.44 12.19 -26.94
CA ASN A 48 -48.59 10.95 -27.71
C ASN A 48 -47.44 10.41 -28.59
N GLY A 49 -46.83 9.31 -28.11
CA GLY A 49 -47.05 7.94 -28.61
C GLY A 49 -46.56 7.54 -30.02
N GLY A 50 -45.84 6.42 -30.10
CA GLY A 50 -45.85 5.56 -31.29
C GLY A 50 -44.50 4.94 -31.70
N ASN A 51 -44.46 3.61 -31.64
CA ASN A 51 -43.41 2.72 -32.16
C ASN A 51 -43.06 2.98 -33.64
N ASN A 52 -41.80 2.71 -34.02
CA ASN A 52 -41.46 1.71 -35.04
C ASN A 52 -39.95 1.47 -35.17
N ALA A 53 -39.63 0.19 -35.39
CA ALA A 53 -38.32 -0.39 -35.62
C ALA A 53 -37.90 -0.33 -37.10
N GLY A 54 -36.59 -0.40 -37.36
CA GLY A 54 -36.00 -0.79 -38.65
C GLY A 54 -34.73 -0.03 -39.04
N PRO A 55 -33.79 -0.65 -39.77
CA PRO A 55 -32.39 -0.80 -39.35
C PRO A 55 -31.38 -0.05 -40.25
N SER A 56 -30.18 0.22 -39.73
CA SER A 56 -29.00 0.40 -40.60
C SER A 56 -27.75 -0.18 -39.97
N ASP A 57 -27.15 -1.09 -40.73
CA ASP A 57 -25.88 -1.79 -40.55
C ASP A 57 -24.69 -0.87 -40.28
N GLY A 58 -23.74 -1.39 -39.48
CA GLY A 58 -22.44 -0.76 -39.24
C GLY A 58 -21.65 -1.48 -38.15
N SER A 59 -21.36 -2.75 -38.41
CA SER A 59 -20.36 -3.62 -37.78
C SER A 59 -19.28 -2.97 -36.89
N ASP A 60 -19.31 -3.29 -35.60
CA ASP A 60 -18.18 -3.92 -34.89
C ASP A 60 -18.66 -4.34 -33.49
N VAL A 61 -19.04 -5.61 -33.35
CA VAL A 61 -19.24 -6.23 -32.04
C VAL A 61 -18.15 -7.27 -31.88
N ASP A 62 -17.13 -6.86 -31.14
CA ASP A 62 -16.03 -7.67 -30.65
C ASP A 62 -16.57 -8.97 -30.05
N ASN A 63 -16.27 -10.09 -30.72
CA ASN A 63 -16.49 -11.42 -30.19
C ASN A 63 -15.38 -11.73 -29.18
N ASN A 64 -15.61 -11.41 -27.91
CA ASN A 64 -14.80 -11.96 -26.82
C ASN A 64 -15.73 -12.65 -25.81
N ILE A 65 -16.10 -13.89 -26.11
CA ILE A 65 -16.74 -14.79 -25.15
C ILE A 65 -15.64 -15.22 -24.18
N THR A 66 -15.43 -14.42 -23.12
CA THR A 66 -14.61 -14.81 -21.98
C THR A 66 -15.27 -15.97 -21.25
N GLN A 67 -14.71 -17.17 -21.44
CA GLN A 67 -14.83 -18.28 -20.51
C GLN A 67 -14.60 -17.74 -19.09
N ALA A 68 -15.59 -17.88 -18.19
CA ALA A 68 -15.51 -17.40 -16.82
C ALA A 68 -14.44 -18.18 -16.04
N THR A 69 -13.19 -17.82 -16.29
CA THR A 69 -12.03 -18.20 -15.51
C THR A 69 -12.17 -17.49 -14.18
N ALA A 70 -12.02 -18.23 -13.08
CA ALA A 70 -12.06 -17.66 -11.75
C ALA A 70 -11.03 -16.52 -11.68
N LYS A 71 -11.51 -15.30 -11.43
CA LYS A 71 -10.69 -14.08 -11.48
C LYS A 71 -9.55 -14.20 -10.46
N VAL A 72 -8.34 -13.88 -10.90
CA VAL A 72 -7.17 -13.86 -10.02
C VAL A 72 -7.23 -12.61 -9.15
N GLU A 73 -6.98 -12.79 -7.85
CA GLU A 73 -6.97 -11.69 -6.89
C GLU A 73 -5.70 -11.73 -6.06
N ILE A 74 -5.02 -10.58 -5.93
CA ILE A 74 -3.84 -10.44 -5.07
C ILE A 74 -4.28 -9.84 -3.74
N THR A 75 -4.06 -10.59 -2.67
CA THR A 75 -4.57 -10.25 -1.35
C THR A 75 -3.45 -9.91 -0.37
N GLN A 76 -2.23 -10.39 -0.60
CA GLN A 76 -1.18 -10.38 0.42
C GLN A 76 0.25 -10.41 -0.19
N ILE A 77 1.21 -9.97 0.62
CA ILE A 77 2.66 -10.10 0.41
C ILE A 77 3.25 -10.83 1.62
N VAL A 78 4.23 -11.69 1.40
CA VAL A 78 5.03 -12.26 2.49
C VAL A 78 6.08 -11.25 2.92
N ASP A 79 6.01 -10.82 4.18
CA ASP A 79 6.97 -9.93 4.80
C ASP A 79 8.33 -10.65 4.95
N PRO A 80 9.40 -10.18 4.30
CA PRO A 80 10.70 -10.83 4.39
C PRO A 80 11.36 -10.67 5.77
N ASN A 81 10.93 -9.70 6.59
CA ASN A 81 11.47 -9.49 7.93
C ASN A 81 10.97 -10.57 8.92
N THR A 82 9.73 -11.01 8.73
CA THR A 82 9.01 -11.85 9.70
C THR A 82 8.57 -13.20 9.15
N GLY A 83 8.48 -13.33 7.82
CA GLY A 83 7.94 -14.48 7.10
C GLY A 83 6.40 -14.51 7.07
N THR A 84 5.73 -13.42 7.40
CA THR A 84 4.27 -13.38 7.60
C THR A 84 3.51 -12.84 6.41
N PHE A 85 2.31 -13.35 6.17
CA PHE A 85 1.43 -12.83 5.13
C PHE A 85 0.74 -11.56 5.61
N ARG A 86 0.98 -10.45 4.92
CA ARG A 86 0.47 -9.12 5.28
C ARG A 86 -0.09 -8.40 4.06
N LYS A 87 -1.09 -7.54 4.26
CA LYS A 87 -1.55 -6.59 3.23
C LYS A 87 -0.52 -5.48 2.98
N LYS A 88 0.28 -5.14 3.99
CA LYS A 88 1.32 -4.11 3.94
C LYS A 88 2.67 -4.68 4.37
N VAL A 89 3.70 -4.42 3.57
CA VAL A 89 5.09 -4.78 3.90
C VAL A 89 6.02 -3.59 3.60
N SER A 90 6.98 -3.36 4.49
CA SER A 90 8.05 -2.37 4.32
C SER A 90 9.38 -3.05 4.04
N ILE A 91 10.03 -2.69 2.93
CA ILE A 91 11.37 -3.18 2.57
C ILE A 91 12.27 -2.02 2.14
N PRO A 92 13.59 -2.11 2.29
CA PRO A 92 14.48 -1.10 1.76
C PRO A 92 14.56 -1.19 0.22
N LYS A 93 14.77 -0.05 -0.46
CA LYS A 93 14.81 -0.01 -1.93
C LYS A 93 15.97 -0.80 -2.56
N ASP A 94 16.98 -1.16 -1.78
CA ASP A 94 18.11 -2.00 -2.19
C ASP A 94 17.93 -3.49 -1.86
N PHE A 95 16.71 -3.90 -1.51
CA PHE A 95 16.35 -5.31 -1.30
C PHE A 95 16.69 -6.16 -2.53
N GLU A 96 17.35 -7.30 -2.29
CA GLU A 96 17.68 -8.35 -3.26
C GLU A 96 17.08 -9.69 -2.81
N GLY A 97 16.97 -10.70 -3.67
CA GLY A 97 16.43 -12.01 -3.33
C GLY A 97 15.03 -12.25 -3.90
N TYR A 98 14.25 -13.04 -3.17
CA TYR A 98 12.88 -13.40 -3.55
C TYR A 98 11.84 -12.64 -2.74
N MET A 99 10.75 -12.26 -3.42
CA MET A 99 9.54 -11.73 -2.81
C MET A 99 8.34 -12.56 -3.25
N TYR A 100 7.37 -12.75 -2.35
CA TYR A 100 6.24 -13.65 -2.58
C TYR A 100 4.94 -12.88 -2.44
N LEU A 101 4.06 -13.01 -3.43
CA LEU A 101 2.69 -12.52 -3.39
C LEU A 101 1.75 -13.73 -3.27
N SER A 102 0.70 -13.59 -2.46
CA SER A 102 -0.36 -14.60 -2.34
C SER A 102 -1.73 -13.99 -2.64
N GLY A 103 -2.67 -14.88 -2.94
CA GLY A 103 -3.94 -14.49 -3.50
C GLY A 103 -4.88 -15.65 -3.77
N LEU A 104 -6.03 -15.34 -4.38
CA LEU A 104 -7.00 -16.32 -4.81
C LEU A 104 -6.80 -16.67 -6.29
N ASN A 105 -7.08 -17.92 -6.64
CA ASN A 105 -7.00 -18.45 -8.01
C ASN A 105 -5.63 -18.32 -8.70
N ILE A 106 -4.55 -18.15 -7.94
CA ILE A 106 -3.16 -18.04 -8.47
C ILE A 106 -2.76 -19.25 -9.31
N SER A 107 -3.30 -20.44 -8.99
CA SER A 107 -3.10 -21.67 -9.74
C SER A 107 -3.43 -21.55 -11.23
N SER A 108 -4.40 -20.70 -11.60
CA SER A 108 -4.81 -20.45 -12.98
C SER A 108 -3.73 -19.76 -13.83
N LEU A 109 -2.68 -19.22 -13.20
CA LEU A 109 -1.58 -18.52 -13.87
C LEU A 109 -0.40 -19.43 -14.25
N LYS A 110 -0.41 -20.72 -13.87
CA LYS A 110 0.75 -21.61 -14.01
C LYS A 110 1.28 -21.76 -15.45
N ASP A 111 0.38 -21.74 -16.42
CA ASP A 111 0.72 -21.90 -17.83
C ASP A 111 0.96 -20.56 -18.55
N LYS A 112 0.97 -19.44 -17.81
CA LYS A 112 1.17 -18.08 -18.36
C LYS A 112 2.55 -17.53 -17.98
N ILE A 113 3.18 -16.84 -18.93
CA ILE A 113 4.32 -15.98 -18.62
C ILE A 113 3.76 -14.70 -17.99
N ILE A 114 4.04 -14.50 -16.71
CA ILE A 114 3.49 -13.39 -15.95
C ILE A 114 4.59 -12.44 -15.46
N SER A 115 4.19 -11.20 -15.19
CA SER A 115 5.02 -10.21 -14.50
C SER A 115 4.16 -9.47 -13.48
N ALA A 116 4.77 -9.04 -12.38
CA ALA A 116 4.13 -8.14 -11.44
C ALA A 116 4.58 -6.71 -11.74
N ARG A 117 3.62 -5.81 -11.90
CA ARG A 117 3.85 -4.39 -12.06
C ARG A 117 3.37 -3.62 -10.84
N PHE A 118 4.28 -2.84 -10.28
CA PHE A 118 4.05 -1.99 -9.13
C PHE A 118 4.01 -0.53 -9.59
N TYR A 119 2.93 0.20 -9.31
CA TYR A 119 2.86 1.64 -9.52
C TYR A 119 3.08 2.35 -8.20
N PHE A 120 4.12 3.18 -8.10
CA PHE A 120 4.52 3.85 -6.88
C PHE A 120 4.07 5.31 -6.82
N GLY A 121 3.46 5.66 -5.70
CA GLY A 121 3.01 6.99 -5.33
C GLY A 121 1.92 7.56 -6.24
N ARG A 122 1.55 8.81 -5.99
CA ARG A 122 0.62 9.60 -6.81
C ARG A 122 1.12 9.78 -8.24
N GLU A 123 2.44 9.80 -8.43
CA GLU A 123 3.10 9.90 -9.74
C GLU A 123 2.98 8.61 -10.57
N ARG A 124 2.53 7.50 -9.96
CA ARG A 124 2.36 6.17 -10.58
C ARG A 124 3.58 5.69 -11.35
N SER A 125 4.77 5.88 -10.78
CA SER A 125 6.02 5.38 -11.36
C SER A 125 6.01 3.85 -11.36
N SER A 126 6.06 3.23 -12.54
CA SER A 126 5.90 1.78 -12.67
C SER A 126 7.23 1.02 -12.62
N VAL A 127 7.28 -0.08 -11.88
CA VAL A 127 8.35 -1.08 -11.94
C VAL A 127 7.73 -2.43 -12.27
N THR A 128 8.21 -3.08 -13.34
CA THR A 128 7.74 -4.41 -13.77
C THR A 128 8.81 -5.44 -13.49
N ILE A 129 8.42 -6.53 -12.82
CA ILE A 129 9.31 -7.60 -12.38
C ILE A 129 8.77 -8.92 -12.94
N PRO A 130 9.61 -9.72 -13.63
CA PRO A 130 9.24 -11.07 -14.06
C PRO A 130 8.82 -11.93 -12.88
N ALA A 131 7.80 -12.76 -13.07
CA ALA A 131 7.21 -13.53 -12.01
C ALA A 131 7.00 -14.99 -12.43
N VAL A 132 7.05 -15.90 -11.47
CA VAL A 132 6.73 -17.32 -11.66
C VAL A 132 5.74 -17.79 -10.61
N VAL A 133 4.87 -18.74 -10.96
CA VAL A 133 3.97 -19.34 -9.98
C VAL A 133 4.67 -20.52 -9.32
N GLY A 134 4.74 -20.51 -7.99
CA GLY A 134 5.28 -21.59 -7.18
C GLY A 134 4.30 -22.08 -6.14
N ARG A 135 4.64 -23.19 -5.47
CA ARG A 135 3.93 -23.67 -4.29
C ARG A 135 4.81 -23.54 -3.07
N VAL A 136 4.25 -23.02 -1.99
CA VAL A 136 4.92 -22.93 -0.69
C VAL A 136 4.11 -23.67 0.39
N PRO A 137 4.79 -24.32 1.36
CA PRO A 137 4.11 -24.99 2.47
C PRO A 137 3.50 -23.98 3.45
N GLY A 138 2.40 -24.34 4.10
CA GLY A 138 1.78 -23.52 5.14
C GLY A 138 0.47 -22.86 4.73
N GLY A 139 -0.39 -23.55 3.96
CA GLY A 139 -1.78 -23.12 3.74
C GLY A 139 -2.63 -23.20 5.01
N LEU A 140 -3.95 -23.00 4.88
CA LEU A 140 -4.86 -23.01 6.03
C LEU A 140 -4.99 -24.40 6.71
N SER A 141 -4.47 -25.47 6.10
CA SER A 141 -4.27 -26.78 6.73
C SER A 141 -2.79 -27.22 6.73
N PRO A 142 -2.34 -28.06 7.69
CA PRO A 142 -0.95 -28.53 7.79
C PRO A 142 -0.43 -29.31 6.57
N LEU A 143 -1.34 -29.84 5.75
CA LEU A 143 -1.04 -30.57 4.51
C LEU A 143 -1.32 -29.73 3.25
N SER A 144 -1.83 -28.51 3.39
CA SER A 144 -2.12 -27.64 2.25
C SER A 144 -0.90 -26.80 1.85
N SER A 145 -0.70 -26.72 0.53
CA SER A 145 0.24 -25.80 -0.09
C SER A 145 -0.51 -24.59 -0.62
N ILE A 146 0.11 -23.42 -0.56
CA ILE A 146 -0.42 -22.19 -1.16
C ILE A 146 0.29 -21.99 -2.49
N ASP A 147 -0.48 -21.74 -3.56
CA ASP A 147 0.07 -21.23 -4.80
C ASP A 147 0.39 -19.73 -4.63
N VAL A 148 1.65 -19.36 -4.85
CA VAL A 148 2.17 -18.00 -4.69
C VAL A 148 2.84 -17.53 -5.96
N ILE A 149 2.84 -16.22 -6.18
CA ILE A 149 3.63 -15.58 -7.22
C ILE A 149 4.98 -15.22 -6.63
N ILE A 150 6.05 -15.77 -7.19
CA ILE A 150 7.42 -15.55 -6.78
C ILE A 150 8.03 -14.53 -7.72
N LEU A 151 8.59 -13.47 -7.13
CA LEU A 151 9.30 -12.40 -7.80
C LEU A 151 10.78 -12.54 -7.50
N ASP A 152 11.59 -12.61 -8.55
CA ASP A 152 13.04 -12.51 -8.45
C ASP A 152 13.43 -11.03 -8.54
N ILE A 153 13.96 -10.52 -7.44
CA ILE A 153 14.41 -9.13 -7.30
C ILE A 153 15.90 -9.03 -6.99
N ASP A 154 16.69 -10.05 -7.33
CA ASP A 154 18.15 -10.06 -7.19
C ASP A 154 18.83 -8.88 -7.91
N ASN A 155 18.22 -8.37 -8.99
CA ASN A 155 18.72 -7.21 -9.72
C ASN A 155 18.41 -5.85 -9.05
N LYS A 156 17.79 -5.85 -7.86
CA LYS A 156 17.40 -4.65 -7.09
C LYS A 156 16.58 -3.66 -7.94
N PRO A 157 15.41 -4.09 -8.43
CA PRO A 157 14.63 -3.29 -9.40
C PRO A 157 14.14 -1.96 -8.81
N PHE A 158 14.07 -1.86 -7.48
CA PHE A 158 13.63 -0.66 -6.76
C PHE A 158 14.76 0.32 -6.45
N ARG A 159 16.04 -0.05 -6.65
CA ARG A 159 17.20 0.71 -6.16
C ARG A 159 17.22 2.18 -6.56
N ASN A 160 16.77 2.46 -7.79
CA ASN A 160 16.79 3.79 -8.38
C ASN A 160 15.46 4.55 -8.23
N LEU A 161 14.45 3.95 -7.57
CA LEU A 161 13.22 4.67 -7.27
C LEU A 161 13.51 5.79 -6.27
N ARG A 162 12.92 6.95 -6.53
CA ARG A 162 12.99 8.10 -5.65
C ARG A 162 11.99 7.92 -4.51
N LEU A 163 12.44 8.20 -3.28
CA LEU A 163 11.61 8.21 -2.10
C LEU A 163 11.09 9.63 -1.87
N LEU A 164 9.98 9.95 -2.55
CA LEU A 164 9.44 11.31 -2.58
C LEU A 164 8.57 11.65 -1.37
N TYR A 165 8.19 10.66 -0.57
CA TYR A 165 7.23 10.79 0.51
C TYR A 165 7.88 10.48 1.85
N ASP A 166 7.13 10.65 2.94
CA ASP A 166 7.63 10.45 4.29
C ASP A 166 6.71 9.52 5.09
N LEU A 167 7.33 8.78 6.01
CA LEU A 167 6.67 7.87 6.93
C LEU A 167 6.02 8.64 8.08
N PHE A 168 4.80 8.26 8.41
CA PHE A 168 4.08 8.72 9.59
C PHE A 168 3.85 7.55 10.54
N ASP A 169 3.97 7.83 11.83
CA ASP A 169 3.87 6.89 12.92
C ASP A 169 2.48 6.96 13.57
N TYR A 170 1.65 5.98 13.24
CA TYR A 170 0.29 5.81 13.73
C TYR A 170 0.16 4.68 14.76
N ASN A 171 1.27 4.33 15.44
CA ASN A 171 1.17 3.48 16.62
C ASN A 171 0.49 4.25 17.76
N ASP A 172 -0.36 3.55 18.51
CA ASP A 172 -0.94 4.07 19.74
C ASP A 172 0.10 4.01 20.86
N TYR A 173 0.56 5.19 21.28
CA TYR A 173 1.43 5.33 22.44
C TYR A 173 0.60 5.91 23.57
N ASN A 174 0.72 5.32 24.75
CA ASN A 174 0.10 5.90 25.92
C ASN A 174 0.87 7.15 26.36
N GLU A 175 0.58 8.32 25.78
CA GLU A 175 1.26 9.57 26.15
C GLU A 175 0.75 10.12 27.50
N THR A 176 -0.27 9.50 28.11
CA THR A 176 -0.82 9.87 29.41
C THR A 176 -0.68 8.75 30.44
N GLY A 177 0.35 8.82 31.29
CA GLY A 177 0.57 7.85 32.37
C GLY A 177 1.87 7.08 32.19
N VAL A 178 1.80 5.77 31.99
CA VAL A 178 3.01 4.97 31.68
C VAL A 178 3.34 5.14 30.21
N VAL A 179 4.25 6.07 29.93
CA VAL A 179 4.66 6.41 28.58
C VAL A 179 5.36 5.23 27.92
N THR A 180 4.83 4.81 26.78
CA THR A 180 5.44 3.81 25.91
C THR A 180 6.41 4.47 24.95
N ASP A 181 7.60 3.88 24.81
CA ASP A 181 8.64 4.37 23.92
C ASP A 181 8.17 4.34 22.45
N PRO A 182 8.38 5.43 21.68
CA PRO A 182 8.06 5.45 20.27
C PRO A 182 8.96 4.51 19.47
N THR A 183 8.39 3.85 18.47
CA THR A 183 9.15 2.95 17.59
C THR A 183 10.30 3.68 16.92
N GLN A 184 11.46 3.04 16.88
CA GLN A 184 12.62 3.46 16.10
C GLN A 184 12.82 2.57 14.86
N ASP A 185 12.01 1.52 14.73
CA ASP A 185 12.09 0.57 13.63
C ASP A 185 11.28 1.09 12.44
N PRO A 186 11.93 1.43 11.31
CA PRO A 186 11.25 1.94 10.11
C PRO A 186 10.42 0.85 9.39
N THR A 187 10.53 -0.42 9.77
CA THR A 187 9.73 -1.52 9.24
C THR A 187 8.47 -1.82 10.06
N ASN A 188 8.26 -1.08 11.16
CA ASN A 188 7.13 -1.26 12.05
C ASN A 188 5.78 -1.13 11.31
N ALA A 189 4.83 -2.02 11.64
CA ALA A 189 3.55 -2.14 10.96
C ALA A 189 2.61 -0.93 11.19
N GLY A 190 2.81 -0.12 12.23
CA GLY A 190 2.10 1.13 12.47
C GLY A 190 2.61 2.32 11.64
N LEU A 191 3.64 2.13 10.81
CA LEU A 191 4.19 3.21 9.98
C LEU A 191 3.58 3.23 8.57
N TYR A 192 3.18 4.40 8.09
CA TYR A 192 2.51 4.57 6.81
C TYR A 192 3.15 5.68 5.98
N CYS A 193 3.44 5.37 4.73
CA CYS A 193 4.01 6.31 3.77
C CYS A 193 2.90 7.13 3.11
N ARG A 194 2.84 8.44 3.39
CA ARG A 194 1.84 9.33 2.81
C ARG A 194 2.21 9.76 1.40
N GLY A 195 1.76 8.99 0.42
CA GLY A 195 2.18 9.16 -0.98
C GLY A 195 1.12 8.91 -2.04
N LEU A 196 -0.13 8.64 -1.65
CA LEU A 196 -1.17 8.18 -2.57
C LEU A 196 -2.25 9.24 -2.82
N LEU A 197 -2.90 9.12 -3.97
CA LEU A 197 -4.19 9.77 -4.20
C LEU A 197 -5.25 9.13 -3.31
N ILE A 198 -6.30 9.87 -2.96
CA ILE A 198 -7.32 9.36 -2.06
C ILE A 198 -8.02 8.11 -2.62
N GLU A 199 -8.21 8.03 -3.94
CA GLU A 199 -8.80 6.84 -4.59
C GLU A 199 -7.93 5.58 -4.57
N ASP A 200 -6.66 5.72 -4.17
CA ASP A 200 -5.69 4.65 -4.06
C ASP A 200 -5.36 4.32 -2.58
N ASP A 201 -5.96 5.04 -1.62
CA ASP A 201 -5.81 4.81 -0.18
C ASP A 201 -6.89 3.81 0.33
N PRO A 202 -6.53 2.56 0.67
CA PRO A 202 -7.49 1.57 1.15
C PRO A 202 -7.97 1.81 2.59
N THR A 203 -7.40 2.80 3.29
CA THR A 203 -7.76 3.12 4.68
C THR A 203 -8.86 4.16 4.77
N PHE A 204 -9.14 4.86 3.66
CA PHE A 204 -10.19 5.86 3.57
C PHE A 204 -11.53 5.23 3.21
N GLU A 205 -12.46 5.27 4.17
CA GLU A 205 -13.84 4.85 3.98
C GLU A 205 -14.70 6.05 3.56
N GLY A 206 -14.54 6.49 2.31
CA GLY A 206 -15.36 7.56 1.75
C GLY A 206 -16.85 7.21 1.71
N SER A 207 -17.70 8.23 1.76
CA SER A 207 -19.15 8.10 1.63
C SER A 207 -19.66 8.88 0.42
N VAL A 208 -20.92 8.64 0.03
CA VAL A 208 -21.57 9.44 -1.03
C VAL A 208 -21.66 10.93 -0.69
N THR A 209 -21.59 11.27 0.60
CA THR A 209 -21.64 12.65 1.11
C THR A 209 -20.26 13.24 1.39
N ASN A 210 -19.25 12.42 1.63
CA ASN A 210 -17.87 12.86 1.81
C ASN A 210 -16.91 11.97 1.02
N THR A 211 -16.36 12.54 -0.06
CA THR A 211 -15.39 11.87 -0.93
C THR A 211 -13.95 12.34 -0.69
N ALA A 212 -13.74 13.22 0.30
CA ALA A 212 -12.43 13.75 0.66
C ALA A 212 -12.08 13.35 2.10
N CYS A 213 -10.78 13.30 2.42
CA CYS A 213 -10.33 13.18 3.81
C CYS A 213 -10.21 14.59 4.40
N ASP A 214 -11.32 15.13 4.90
CA ASP A 214 -11.44 16.53 5.33
C ASP A 214 -12.10 16.71 6.70
N ALA A 215 -12.69 15.66 7.26
CA ALA A 215 -13.40 15.70 8.52
C ALA A 215 -12.58 15.11 9.68
N ALA A 216 -12.83 15.60 10.88
CA ALA A 216 -12.19 15.11 12.09
C ALA A 216 -12.44 13.60 12.30
N GLY A 217 -11.36 12.85 12.54
CA GLY A 217 -11.44 11.41 12.83
C GLY A 217 -11.46 10.51 11.59
N GLU A 218 -11.50 11.06 10.37
CA GLU A 218 -11.33 10.26 9.16
C GLU A 218 -9.94 9.62 9.12
N THR A 219 -9.87 8.43 8.55
CA THR A 219 -8.64 7.64 8.46
C THR A 219 -8.19 7.61 7.02
N CYS A 220 -7.03 8.20 6.73
CA CYS A 220 -6.46 8.23 5.38
C CYS A 220 -4.93 8.19 5.48
N TYR A 221 -4.42 7.05 5.96
CA TYR A 221 -3.03 6.89 6.37
C TYR A 221 -2.04 6.99 5.20
N TYR A 222 -2.47 6.73 3.96
CA TYR A 222 -1.62 6.81 2.77
C TYR A 222 -1.86 8.06 1.93
N ALA A 223 -3.00 8.72 2.13
CA ALA A 223 -3.36 9.95 1.45
C ALA A 223 -2.22 10.97 1.53
N TYR A 224 -1.83 11.48 0.36
CA TYR A 224 -0.67 12.32 0.19
C TYR A 224 -0.76 13.56 1.06
N ALA A 225 0.27 13.72 1.89
CA ALA A 225 0.67 14.97 2.48
C ALA A 225 2.16 14.85 2.78
N LYS A 226 2.87 15.97 2.65
CA LYS A 226 4.31 15.99 2.85
C LYS A 226 4.70 17.19 3.69
N VAL A 227 5.38 16.90 4.78
CA VAL A 227 5.98 17.90 5.66
C VAL A 227 7.47 17.57 5.82
N ASN A 228 8.32 18.58 5.80
CA ASN A 228 9.74 18.43 6.09
C ASN A 228 10.05 19.15 7.40
N ASP A 229 11.06 18.70 8.12
CA ASP A 229 11.66 19.52 9.17
C ASP A 229 12.10 20.86 8.58
N SER A 230 11.74 21.96 9.25
CA SER A 230 12.12 23.30 8.84
C SER A 230 13.06 23.94 9.84
N GLY A 231 13.90 24.83 9.31
CA GLY A 231 14.49 25.91 10.09
C GLY A 231 13.55 27.11 10.12
N LEU A 232 14.12 28.26 10.46
CA LEU A 232 13.41 29.53 10.38
C LEU A 232 13.33 30.04 8.95
N TYR A 233 12.25 30.74 8.62
CA TYR A 233 12.06 31.33 7.32
C TYR A 233 12.76 32.67 7.23
N LYS A 234 13.39 32.96 6.10
CA LYS A 234 13.95 34.26 5.75
C LYS A 234 13.54 34.63 4.33
N PHE A 235 13.59 35.92 4.04
CA PHE A 235 13.34 36.43 2.69
C PHE A 235 14.68 36.69 2.01
N GLU A 236 14.91 36.01 0.90
CA GLU A 236 16.08 36.23 0.04
C GLU A 236 15.63 36.74 -1.32
N THR A 237 16.48 37.53 -1.96
CA THR A 237 16.25 37.93 -3.36
C THR A 237 16.93 36.90 -4.26
N ASP A 238 16.14 36.24 -5.13
CA ASP A 238 16.67 35.27 -6.08
C ASP A 238 17.53 35.95 -7.17
N ALA A 239 18.13 35.14 -8.05
CA ALA A 239 18.99 35.62 -9.12
C ALA A 239 18.26 36.55 -10.12
N ASP A 240 16.94 36.47 -10.19
CA ASP A 240 16.07 37.23 -11.08
C ASP A 240 15.49 38.50 -10.40
N GLY A 241 15.84 38.75 -9.13
CA GLY A 241 15.39 39.91 -8.38
C GLY A 241 14.06 39.72 -7.66
N ASN A 242 13.50 38.51 -7.64
CA ASN A 242 12.25 38.22 -6.90
C ASN A 242 12.56 37.93 -5.44
N ILE A 243 11.70 38.43 -4.55
CA ILE A 243 11.78 38.08 -3.13
C ILE A 243 11.15 36.70 -2.95
N ALA A 244 11.97 35.73 -2.58
CA ALA A 244 11.58 34.37 -2.28
C ALA A 244 11.68 34.12 -0.77
N GLU A 245 10.68 33.45 -0.23
CA GLU A 245 10.76 32.88 1.10
C GLU A 245 11.56 31.57 1.05
N VAL A 246 12.61 31.50 1.87
CA VAL A 246 13.48 30.33 1.98
C VAL A 246 13.63 29.92 3.44
N THR A 247 13.92 28.64 3.66
CA THR A 247 14.28 28.10 4.98
C THR A 247 15.48 27.21 4.80
N ASP A 248 16.36 27.20 5.80
CA ASP A 248 17.41 26.21 5.89
C ASP A 248 16.83 24.87 6.30
N ARG A 249 17.36 23.77 5.75
CA ARG A 249 17.06 22.42 6.20
C ARG A 249 17.91 22.13 7.44
N PRO A 250 17.32 21.62 8.54
CA PRO A 250 18.09 21.17 9.68
C PRO A 250 19.09 20.08 9.27
N LEU A 251 20.36 20.28 9.60
CA LEU A 251 21.44 19.32 9.37
C LEU A 251 22.12 18.86 10.65
N TYR A 252 21.89 19.56 11.76
CA TYR A 252 22.48 19.24 13.04
C TYR A 252 21.39 18.92 14.05
N GLU A 253 21.69 17.96 14.90
CA GLU A 253 20.88 17.68 16.07
C GLU A 253 20.98 18.86 17.06
N GLN A 254 20.06 18.92 18.01
CA GLN A 254 20.06 19.88 19.11
C GLN A 254 21.10 19.46 20.15
N TYR A 255 22.38 19.46 19.77
CA TYR A 255 23.54 19.25 20.63
C TYR A 255 24.55 20.41 20.50
N ASP A 256 25.47 20.48 21.46
CA ASP A 256 26.63 21.35 21.45
C ASP A 256 27.65 20.82 20.43
N LYS A 257 27.52 21.33 19.20
CA LYS A 257 28.30 20.94 18.04
C LYS A 257 29.74 21.40 18.14
N ASP A 258 29.95 22.64 18.61
CA ASP A 258 31.25 23.29 18.66
C ASP A 258 32.03 22.94 19.94
N ALA A 259 31.45 22.13 20.83
CA ALA A 259 32.02 21.65 22.09
C ALA A 259 32.47 22.79 23.04
N ASN A 260 31.80 23.94 22.95
CA ASN A 260 32.09 25.14 23.74
C ASN A 260 30.94 25.50 24.70
N GLY A 261 30.01 24.57 24.91
CA GLY A 261 28.76 24.78 25.61
C GLY A 261 27.66 25.25 24.65
N TYR A 262 26.48 24.68 24.79
CA TYR A 262 25.32 24.92 23.92
C TYR A 262 24.95 26.40 23.84
N VAL A 263 25.03 27.12 24.97
CA VAL A 263 24.68 28.55 25.06
C VAL A 263 25.64 29.47 24.29
N ASN A 264 26.81 28.96 23.91
CA ASN A 264 27.83 29.71 23.18
C ASN A 264 27.85 29.37 21.68
N GLU A 265 26.89 28.57 21.22
CA GLU A 265 26.75 28.20 19.81
C GLU A 265 26.45 29.42 18.95
N THR A 266 27.06 29.45 17.76
CA THR A 266 26.84 30.57 16.84
C THR A 266 25.44 30.53 16.23
N ASP A 267 24.90 31.70 15.88
CA ASP A 267 23.62 31.81 15.18
C ASP A 267 23.61 30.97 13.88
N ALA A 268 24.71 30.95 13.14
CA ALA A 268 24.87 30.15 11.92
C ALA A 268 24.75 28.63 12.15
N VAL A 269 25.21 28.13 13.31
CA VAL A 269 25.04 26.74 13.71
C VAL A 269 23.60 26.49 14.17
N ASN A 270 23.04 27.38 15.00
CA ASN A 270 21.68 27.26 15.52
C ASN A 270 20.62 27.29 14.41
N LEU A 271 20.80 28.10 13.37
CA LEU A 271 19.92 28.14 12.18
C LEU A 271 19.87 26.81 11.41
N ARG A 272 20.85 25.93 11.60
CA ARG A 272 20.89 24.59 10.98
C ARG A 272 20.52 23.46 11.95
N LYS A 273 20.08 23.79 13.16
CA LYS A 273 19.55 22.82 14.13
C LYS A 273 18.05 22.60 13.91
N CYS A 274 17.56 21.48 14.43
CA CYS A 274 16.13 21.21 14.49
C CYS A 274 15.39 22.24 15.35
N LEU A 275 14.23 22.70 14.88
CA LEU A 275 13.29 23.43 15.71
C LEU A 275 12.59 22.48 16.70
N PRO A 276 12.26 22.92 17.93
CA PRO A 276 11.50 22.09 18.87
C PRO A 276 10.10 21.77 18.35
N ASP A 277 9.66 20.52 18.54
CA ASP A 277 8.33 20.08 18.12
C ASP A 277 7.23 20.37 19.16
N ASN A 278 7.17 21.62 19.61
CA ASN A 278 6.20 22.12 20.58
C ASN A 278 6.08 23.65 20.49
N ASN A 279 5.09 24.22 21.18
CA ASN A 279 4.86 25.67 21.25
C ASN A 279 5.50 26.35 22.47
N ASP A 280 6.48 25.72 23.13
CA ASP A 280 7.14 26.27 24.32
C ASP A 280 8.22 27.29 23.93
N VAL A 281 7.97 28.56 24.25
CA VAL A 281 8.89 29.67 23.96
C VAL A 281 10.24 29.54 24.67
N SER A 282 10.28 28.93 25.85
CA SER A 282 11.53 28.73 26.59
C SER A 282 12.38 27.64 25.94
N ASN A 283 11.76 26.56 25.48
CA ASN A 283 12.43 25.53 24.70
C ASN A 283 12.96 26.10 23.38
N PHE A 284 12.16 26.88 22.65
CA PHE A 284 12.59 27.54 21.42
C PHE A 284 13.77 28.50 21.65
N ASN A 285 13.65 29.40 22.62
CA ASN A 285 14.71 30.36 22.95
C ASN A 285 16.01 29.64 23.33
N GLY A 286 15.90 28.56 24.11
CA GLY A 286 17.04 27.76 24.52
C GLY A 286 17.75 27.07 23.34
N VAL A 287 17.00 26.48 22.41
CA VAL A 287 17.56 25.80 21.24
C VAL A 287 18.16 26.79 20.23
N MET A 288 17.49 27.92 20.00
CA MET A 288 17.90 28.90 18.98
C MET A 288 18.87 29.97 19.49
N GLY A 289 19.09 30.08 20.81
CA GLY A 289 19.79 31.22 21.41
C GLY A 289 18.99 32.53 21.30
N ALA A 290 17.67 32.44 21.14
CA ALA A 290 16.79 33.59 20.94
C ALA A 290 16.25 34.15 22.27
N SER A 291 15.56 35.29 22.21
CA SER A 291 14.93 35.94 23.37
C SER A 291 13.53 36.46 23.04
N LEU A 292 12.67 35.57 22.54
CA LEU A 292 11.26 35.85 22.32
C LEU A 292 10.46 35.82 23.62
N ILE A 293 9.43 36.68 23.71
CA ILE A 293 8.50 36.69 24.86
C ILE A 293 7.38 35.66 24.65
N ASN A 294 6.90 35.53 23.42
CA ASN A 294 5.88 34.56 23.01
C ASN A 294 6.34 33.84 21.73
N LEU A 295 5.91 32.59 21.56
CA LEU A 295 6.11 31.82 20.34
C LEU A 295 4.75 31.56 19.69
N THR A 296 4.52 32.18 18.55
CA THR A 296 3.31 32.04 17.73
C THR A 296 3.69 31.96 16.26
N PHE A 297 2.80 31.43 15.41
CA PHE A 297 2.99 31.48 13.97
C PHE A 297 3.19 32.95 13.51
N GLY A 298 4.23 33.20 12.72
CA GLY A 298 4.62 34.54 12.27
C GLY A 298 5.53 35.31 13.24
N SER A 299 5.98 34.71 14.36
CA SER A 299 6.88 35.39 15.29
C SER A 299 8.21 35.76 14.60
N ALA A 300 8.55 37.04 14.61
CA ALA A 300 9.77 37.55 13.99
C ALA A 300 10.93 37.60 14.99
N LEU A 301 12.13 37.23 14.54
CA LEU A 301 13.38 37.36 15.29
C LEU A 301 14.55 37.72 14.37
N THR A 302 15.65 38.20 14.94
CA THR A 302 16.88 38.46 14.20
C THR A 302 17.96 37.52 14.71
N LEU A 303 18.55 36.75 13.80
CA LEU A 303 19.68 35.85 14.04
C LEU A 303 20.70 36.10 12.93
N ASP A 304 21.98 36.15 13.30
CA ASP A 304 23.09 36.47 12.39
C ASP A 304 22.86 37.77 11.59
N GLY A 305 22.28 38.78 12.24
CA GLY A 305 21.91 40.07 11.62
C GLY A 305 20.80 40.00 10.58
N THR A 306 20.20 38.83 10.33
CA THR A 306 19.14 38.61 9.33
C THR A 306 17.78 38.42 10.01
N ALA A 307 16.75 39.07 9.49
CA ALA A 307 15.39 38.90 9.96
C ALA A 307 14.83 37.53 9.52
N HIS A 308 14.29 36.81 10.49
CA HIS A 308 13.70 35.49 10.33
C HIS A 308 12.26 35.49 10.88
N VAL A 309 11.46 34.56 10.39
CA VAL A 309 10.06 34.35 10.79
C VAL A 309 9.86 32.89 11.19
N TYR A 310 9.27 32.68 12.36
CA TYR A 310 8.85 31.36 12.82
C TYR A 310 7.50 30.99 12.19
N LYS A 311 7.45 29.88 11.45
CA LYS A 311 6.20 29.35 10.87
C LYS A 311 5.93 27.90 11.30
N GLY A 312 6.36 27.55 12.51
CA GLY A 312 6.29 26.19 13.03
C GLY A 312 7.56 25.38 12.80
N PRO A 313 7.63 24.16 13.39
CA PRO A 313 8.80 23.28 13.27
C PRO A 313 8.86 22.51 11.95
N PHE A 314 7.79 22.56 11.16
CA PHE A 314 7.70 21.87 9.88
C PHE A 314 7.39 22.83 8.74
N ARG A 315 7.99 22.55 7.59
CA ARG A 315 7.67 23.15 6.31
C ARG A 315 6.72 22.25 5.53
N LEU A 316 5.65 22.86 5.05
CA LEU A 316 4.70 22.21 4.16
C LEU A 316 5.27 22.11 2.75
N PHE A 317 5.02 21.00 2.08
CA PHE A 317 5.43 20.79 0.71
C PHE A 317 4.23 20.46 -0.17
N ALA A 318 4.07 21.23 -1.25
CA ALA A 318 2.98 21.09 -2.22
C ALA A 318 1.60 20.94 -1.55
N GLU A 319 1.31 21.83 -0.59
CA GLU A 319 0.08 21.81 0.22
C GLU A 319 -1.19 21.78 -0.64
N ALA A 320 -1.21 22.52 -1.75
CA ALA A 320 -2.33 22.54 -2.68
C ALA A 320 -2.64 21.17 -3.33
N ASP A 321 -1.69 20.23 -3.30
CA ASP A 321 -1.88 18.87 -3.82
C ASP A 321 -2.26 17.85 -2.73
N TRP A 322 -2.32 18.26 -1.46
CA TRP A 322 -2.61 17.36 -0.36
C TRP A 322 -3.98 16.69 -0.53
N GLN A 323 -4.05 15.42 -0.14
CA GLN A 323 -5.25 14.58 -0.19
C GLN A 323 -5.92 14.46 1.19
N ILE A 324 -5.32 15.12 2.19
CA ILE A 324 -5.87 15.31 3.53
C ILE A 324 -5.98 16.82 3.77
N THR A 325 -7.16 17.28 4.20
CA THR A 325 -7.47 18.71 4.35
C THR A 325 -8.32 18.97 5.59
N GLY A 326 -8.68 20.23 5.84
CA GLY A 326 -9.66 20.60 6.87
C GLY A 326 -9.32 20.07 8.26
N ASP A 327 -10.34 19.56 8.95
CA ASP A 327 -10.23 19.06 10.32
C ASP A 327 -9.51 17.70 10.39
N ALA A 328 -9.28 17.01 9.26
CA ALA A 328 -8.51 15.77 9.23
C ALA A 328 -7.00 15.99 9.44
N ILE A 329 -6.48 17.20 9.21
CA ILE A 329 -5.05 17.54 9.37
C ILE A 329 -4.60 17.46 10.83
N ILE A 330 -5.50 17.75 11.78
CA ILE A 330 -5.23 17.81 13.21
C ILE A 330 -6.05 16.78 13.96
N ASN A 331 -5.40 15.98 14.80
CA ASN A 331 -6.09 15.09 15.73
C ASN A 331 -5.47 15.19 17.12
N PRO A 332 -6.13 15.87 18.08
CA PRO A 332 -5.63 15.96 19.45
C PRO A 332 -5.87 14.66 20.25
N ALA A 333 -6.64 13.70 19.72
CA ALA A 333 -6.91 12.43 20.35
C ALA A 333 -5.72 11.47 20.19
N ILE A 334 -5.00 11.29 21.29
CA ILE A 334 -3.75 10.52 21.34
C ILE A 334 -3.96 9.03 21.05
N ALA A 335 -5.11 8.46 21.44
CA ALA A 335 -5.39 7.03 21.38
C ALA A 335 -5.73 6.49 19.97
N THR A 336 -5.98 7.36 18.99
CA THR A 336 -6.33 6.96 17.61
C THR A 336 -5.65 7.88 16.61
N PRO A 337 -4.32 7.82 16.47
CA PRO A 337 -3.57 8.76 15.66
C PRO A 337 -3.85 8.53 14.16
N ASN A 338 -4.39 9.54 13.47
CA ASN A 338 -4.77 9.44 12.05
C ASN A 338 -4.56 10.71 11.22
N SER A 339 -3.99 11.75 11.83
CA SER A 339 -3.77 13.06 11.22
C SER A 339 -2.29 13.32 10.89
N LEU A 340 -1.92 14.56 10.54
CA LEU A 340 -0.51 14.96 10.37
C LEU A 340 0.11 15.47 11.67
N PHE A 341 -0.68 16.18 12.47
CA PHE A 341 -0.25 16.78 13.72
C PHE A 341 -1.27 16.56 14.83
N GLN A 342 -0.80 16.61 16.08
CA GLN A 342 -1.68 16.59 17.24
C GLN A 342 -2.29 17.96 17.56
N SER A 343 -1.63 19.05 17.15
CA SER A 343 -2.04 20.39 17.50
C SER A 343 -1.56 21.41 16.46
N ALA A 344 -2.14 22.60 16.47
CA ALA A 344 -1.82 23.71 15.58
C ALA A 344 -1.58 24.99 16.37
N TYR A 345 -0.74 25.88 15.85
CA TYR A 345 -0.53 27.22 16.44
C TYR A 345 -1.78 28.09 16.31
N ASP A 346 -2.46 27.99 15.18
CA ASP A 346 -3.74 28.64 14.93
C ASP A 346 -4.76 27.58 14.48
N PRO A 347 -5.88 27.40 15.20
CA PRO A 347 -6.95 26.50 14.78
C PRO A 347 -7.54 26.83 13.41
N LEU A 348 -7.39 28.07 12.92
CA LEU A 348 -7.82 28.51 11.60
C LEU A 348 -6.79 28.22 10.50
N GLN A 349 -5.58 27.81 10.88
CA GLN A 349 -4.50 27.39 9.98
C GLN A 349 -3.97 26.04 10.47
N PRO A 350 -4.75 24.94 10.35
CA PRO A 350 -4.34 23.60 10.83
C PRO A 350 -3.01 23.13 10.22
N GLU A 351 -2.62 23.69 9.07
CA GLU A 351 -1.35 23.46 8.42
C GLU A 351 -0.14 24.05 9.20
N SER A 352 -0.36 24.92 10.18
CA SER A 352 0.63 25.40 11.15
C SER A 352 0.82 24.43 12.33
N GLY A 353 0.94 23.14 12.04
CA GLY A 353 0.94 22.09 13.05
C GLY A 353 2.24 21.93 13.84
N TYR A 354 2.13 21.36 15.05
CA TYR A 354 3.22 20.86 15.87
C TYR A 354 2.82 19.56 16.58
N LYS A 355 3.78 18.87 17.21
CA LYS A 355 3.68 17.47 17.63
C LYS A 355 3.27 16.59 16.45
N SER A 356 4.15 16.50 15.46
CA SER A 356 3.86 15.75 14.24
C SER A 356 3.90 14.24 14.48
N TYR A 357 3.11 13.52 13.69
CA TYR A 357 3.23 12.07 13.56
C TYR A 357 4.36 11.66 12.59
N LEU A 358 5.13 12.60 12.02
CA LEU A 358 6.28 12.31 11.16
C LEU A 358 7.30 11.40 11.88
N PHE A 359 7.58 10.24 11.29
CA PHE A 359 8.45 9.22 11.87
C PHE A 359 9.95 9.62 11.82
N PRO A 360 10.76 9.20 12.80
CA PRO A 360 10.34 8.84 14.14
C PRO A 360 9.83 10.07 14.88
N ARG A 361 8.92 9.89 15.84
CA ARG A 361 8.34 11.00 16.61
C ARG A 361 9.33 11.56 17.66
N ALA A 362 10.10 10.69 18.28
CA ALA A 362 11.22 11.02 19.16
C ALA A 362 12.27 9.92 19.07
N GLY A 363 13.50 10.17 19.54
CA GLY A 363 14.55 9.15 19.57
C GLY A 363 15.70 9.49 20.52
N LYS A 364 16.56 8.51 20.78
CA LYS A 364 17.81 8.69 21.54
C LYS A 364 19.00 8.58 20.60
N ILE A 365 20.06 9.34 20.92
CA ILE A 365 21.27 9.39 20.12
C ILE A 365 22.44 8.94 20.99
N ASN A 366 23.17 7.94 20.51
CA ASN A 366 24.41 7.51 21.17
C ASN A 366 25.58 8.38 20.71
N TYR A 367 26.30 8.96 21.68
CA TYR A 367 27.54 9.68 21.47
C TYR A 367 28.70 8.97 22.17
N SER A 368 29.85 8.95 21.50
CA SER A 368 31.08 8.32 22.01
C SER A 368 31.86 9.17 23.02
N GLN A 369 31.41 10.39 23.29
CA GLN A 369 32.11 11.37 24.13
C GLN A 369 31.24 11.82 25.31
N ALA A 370 31.89 12.17 26.41
CA ALA A 370 31.28 12.80 27.57
C ALA A 370 31.24 14.32 27.43
N GLY A 371 30.44 14.99 28.26
CA GLY A 371 30.36 16.45 28.34
C GLY A 371 29.51 17.11 27.26
N ILE A 372 28.95 16.34 26.32
CA ILE A 372 28.08 16.89 25.26
C ILE A 372 26.81 17.42 25.90
N GLN A 373 26.53 18.70 25.65
CA GLN A 373 25.26 19.32 26.03
C GLN A 373 24.25 19.11 24.90
N TYR A 374 22.98 18.87 25.23
CA TYR A 374 21.93 18.60 24.26
C TYR A 374 20.54 18.88 24.83
N TYR A 375 19.54 19.05 23.97
CA TYR A 375 18.14 19.16 24.39
C TYR A 375 17.48 17.78 24.41
N GLY A 376 16.95 17.38 25.58
CA GLY A 376 16.28 16.10 25.76
C GLY A 376 15.33 16.06 26.95
N SER A 377 14.58 14.96 27.08
CA SER A 377 13.59 14.71 28.12
C SER A 377 13.57 13.23 28.53
N ASP A 378 13.26 12.95 29.79
CA ASP A 378 13.04 11.57 30.25
C ASP A 378 11.79 10.95 29.63
N ASP A 379 10.82 11.79 29.25
CA ASP A 379 9.61 11.45 28.50
C ASP A 379 9.80 11.77 27.00
N PRO A 380 9.58 10.81 26.07
CA PRO A 380 9.67 11.05 24.63
C PRO A 380 8.79 12.20 24.11
N PHE A 381 7.60 12.38 24.68
CA PHE A 381 6.63 13.41 24.26
C PHE A 381 6.64 14.64 25.18
N GLY A 382 7.49 14.64 26.21
CA GLY A 382 7.71 15.76 27.11
C GLY A 382 8.51 16.91 26.47
N VAL A 383 8.42 18.09 27.09
CA VAL A 383 9.19 19.28 26.70
C VAL A 383 10.68 19.03 26.88
N LYS A 384 11.48 19.37 25.87
CA LYS A 384 12.93 19.11 25.87
C LYS A 384 13.64 20.21 26.65
N THR A 385 14.63 19.83 27.45
CA THR A 385 15.42 20.73 28.29
C THR A 385 16.91 20.50 28.09
N LEU A 386 17.74 21.49 28.42
CA LEU A 386 19.19 21.37 28.30
C LEU A 386 19.72 20.34 29.31
N ASN A 387 20.36 19.30 28.79
CA ASN A 387 21.00 18.23 29.54
C ASN A 387 22.47 18.14 29.15
N VAL A 388 23.25 17.43 29.97
CA VAL A 388 24.67 17.13 29.71
C VAL A 388 24.87 15.63 29.82
N LEU A 389 25.54 15.03 28.83
CA LEU A 389 25.98 13.63 28.89
C LEU A 389 27.15 13.53 29.87
N PRO A 390 27.01 12.86 31.04
CA PRO A 390 28.10 12.75 32.00
C PRO A 390 29.22 11.80 31.53
N GLY A 391 28.93 10.95 30.55
CA GLY A 391 29.81 9.95 29.96
C GLY A 391 29.40 9.67 28.51
N ALA A 392 30.19 8.85 27.81
CA ALA A 392 29.75 8.29 26.53
C ALA A 392 28.49 7.45 26.74
N GLY A 393 27.52 7.56 25.84
CA GLY A 393 26.25 6.86 25.97
C GLY A 393 25.11 7.54 25.22
N GLU A 394 23.90 7.09 25.53
CA GLU A 394 22.68 7.59 24.92
C GLU A 394 22.20 8.87 25.60
N THR A 395 21.74 9.80 24.76
CA THR A 395 20.95 10.93 25.23
C THR A 395 19.65 10.46 25.90
N LYS A 396 19.05 11.37 26.67
CA LYS A 396 17.60 11.36 26.89
C LYS A 396 16.83 11.49 25.56
N TRP A 397 15.52 11.34 25.58
CA TRP A 397 14.70 11.44 24.37
C TRP A 397 14.79 12.85 23.76
N MET A 398 15.17 12.91 22.49
CA MET A 398 15.21 14.11 21.67
C MET A 398 14.05 14.07 20.67
N ASP A 399 13.65 15.24 20.14
CA ASP A 399 12.59 15.31 19.11
C ASP A 399 13.00 14.56 17.84
N GLY A 400 12.02 14.01 17.12
CA GLY A 400 12.21 13.18 15.93
C GLY A 400 13.09 13.79 14.83
N CYS A 401 13.03 15.12 14.67
CA CYS A 401 13.88 15.86 13.73
C CYS A 401 15.36 15.55 13.94
N ASN A 402 15.81 15.40 15.19
CA ASN A 402 17.21 15.11 15.50
C ASN A 402 17.66 13.78 14.87
N ILE A 403 16.80 12.77 14.88
CA ILE A 403 17.07 11.48 14.27
C ILE A 403 17.07 11.58 12.74
N ARG A 404 16.15 12.34 12.16
CA ARG A 404 16.10 12.59 10.71
C ARG A 404 17.31 13.39 10.22
N ALA A 405 17.75 14.40 10.96
CA ALA A 405 18.96 15.19 10.67
C ALA A 405 20.21 14.31 10.71
N LYS A 406 20.37 13.49 11.77
CA LYS A 406 21.49 12.54 11.89
C LYS A 406 21.56 11.53 10.73
N ASN A 407 20.41 11.10 10.23
CA ASN A 407 20.29 10.09 9.18
C ASN A 407 20.12 10.69 7.77
N TYR A 408 20.33 12.00 7.61
CA TYR A 408 20.15 12.66 6.32
C TYR A 408 21.31 12.35 5.36
N ASP A 409 20.97 11.85 4.17
CA ASP A 409 21.91 11.68 3.08
C ASP A 409 21.79 12.89 2.13
N GLN A 410 22.86 13.69 2.05
CA GLN A 410 22.90 14.90 1.23
C GLN A 410 22.91 14.60 -0.28
N PHE A 411 23.35 13.41 -0.70
CA PHE A 411 23.42 13.04 -2.11
C PHE A 411 22.05 12.58 -2.63
N THR A 412 21.32 11.79 -1.84
CA THR A 412 19.98 11.31 -2.24
C THR A 412 18.86 12.23 -1.78
N GLY A 413 19.10 13.06 -0.77
CA GLY A 413 18.08 13.87 -0.09
C GLY A 413 17.17 13.05 0.83
N GLU A 414 17.55 11.83 1.18
CA GLU A 414 16.71 10.88 1.94
C GLU A 414 17.11 10.83 3.42
N THR A 415 16.12 10.77 4.30
CA THR A 415 16.28 10.54 5.74
C THR A 415 15.77 9.15 6.13
N ILE A 416 15.82 8.81 7.43
CA ILE A 416 15.20 7.59 7.96
C ILE A 416 13.67 7.52 7.71
N SER A 417 13.03 8.67 7.51
CA SER A 417 11.58 8.77 7.26
C SER A 417 11.21 8.67 5.79
N SER A 418 12.18 8.76 4.87
CA SER A 418 11.88 8.82 3.44
C SER A 418 11.37 7.48 2.93
N CYS A 419 10.28 7.53 2.18
CA CYS A 419 9.59 6.36 1.66
C CYS A 419 8.96 6.55 0.28
N ASN A 420 8.49 5.44 -0.27
CA ASN A 420 7.51 5.39 -1.35
C ASN A 420 6.55 4.22 -1.13
N VAL A 421 5.36 4.24 -1.72
CA VAL A 421 4.35 3.18 -1.52
C VAL A 421 3.59 2.90 -2.79
N THR A 422 3.17 1.66 -2.98
CA THR A 422 2.40 1.26 -4.15
C THR A 422 0.97 1.79 -4.12
N ALA A 423 0.60 2.54 -5.15
CA ALA A 423 -0.79 2.90 -5.45
C ALA A 423 -1.57 1.66 -5.89
N THR A 424 -1.00 0.89 -6.83
CA THR A 424 -1.65 -0.30 -7.41
C THR A 424 -0.60 -1.35 -7.73
N LEU A 425 -0.98 -2.61 -7.56
CA LEU A 425 -0.24 -3.79 -7.97
C LEU A 425 -1.03 -4.53 -9.05
N GLU A 426 -0.40 -4.77 -10.19
CA GLU A 426 -0.99 -5.52 -11.30
C GLU A 426 -0.20 -6.79 -11.59
N ILE A 427 -0.90 -7.88 -11.91
CA ILE A 427 -0.31 -9.04 -12.56
C ILE A 427 -0.66 -8.94 -14.04
N ILE A 428 0.36 -8.91 -14.88
CA ILE A 428 0.23 -8.77 -16.31
C ILE A 428 0.78 -9.98 -17.04
N THR A 429 0.30 -10.20 -18.26
CA THR A 429 0.89 -11.13 -19.22
C THR A 429 0.98 -10.46 -20.58
N THR A 430 1.71 -11.09 -21.50
CA THR A 430 1.80 -10.63 -22.88
C THR A 430 1.26 -11.73 -23.79
N VAL A 431 0.17 -11.44 -24.49
CA VAL A 431 -0.46 -12.33 -25.47
C VAL A 431 -0.40 -11.63 -26.82
N ASP A 432 0.21 -12.27 -27.82
CA ASP A 432 0.36 -11.72 -29.18
C ASP A 432 1.00 -10.32 -29.24
N GLY A 433 1.94 -10.04 -28.32
CA GLY A 433 2.63 -8.75 -28.23
C GLY A 433 1.80 -7.62 -27.62
N LYS A 434 0.56 -7.90 -27.19
CA LYS A 434 -0.28 -7.00 -26.41
C LYS A 434 -0.26 -7.39 -24.94
N GLU A 435 -0.25 -6.38 -24.09
CA GLU A 435 -0.28 -6.57 -22.65
C GLU A 435 -1.72 -6.71 -22.16
N GLU A 436 -1.94 -7.67 -21.27
CA GLU A 436 -3.21 -7.93 -20.62
C GLU A 436 -3.03 -7.92 -19.10
N VAL A 437 -3.90 -7.20 -18.38
CA VAL A 437 -3.94 -7.18 -16.91
C VAL A 437 -4.82 -8.33 -16.42
N LEU A 438 -4.21 -9.31 -15.75
CA LEU A 438 -4.87 -10.50 -15.23
C LEU A 438 -5.45 -10.30 -13.83
N ALA A 439 -4.81 -9.46 -13.03
CA ALA A 439 -5.26 -9.09 -11.69
C ALA A 439 -4.79 -7.67 -11.36
N SER A 440 -5.56 -6.95 -10.56
CA SER A 440 -5.18 -5.63 -10.05
C SER A 440 -5.65 -5.50 -8.61
N SER A 441 -4.82 -4.92 -7.74
CA SER A 441 -5.10 -4.73 -6.32
C SER A 441 -4.62 -3.36 -5.85
N LYS A 442 -5.50 -2.64 -5.17
CA LYS A 442 -5.18 -1.40 -4.44
C LYS A 442 -5.02 -1.65 -2.93
N GLU A 443 -5.50 -2.78 -2.44
CA GLU A 443 -5.47 -3.18 -1.03
C GLU A 443 -4.07 -3.56 -0.55
N VAL A 444 -3.26 -4.12 -1.46
CA VAL A 444 -1.94 -4.63 -1.15
C VAL A 444 -0.89 -3.54 -1.34
N LYS A 445 -0.13 -3.25 -0.29
CA LYS A 445 0.82 -2.14 -0.21
C LYS A 445 2.25 -2.62 0.01
N LEU A 446 3.10 -2.38 -0.97
CA LEU A 446 4.56 -2.45 -0.80
C LEU A 446 5.08 -1.05 -0.52
N GLN A 447 5.71 -0.90 0.65
CA GLN A 447 6.33 0.34 1.08
C GLN A 447 7.85 0.22 0.95
N LEU A 448 8.45 1.11 0.17
CA LEU A 448 9.89 1.20 -0.04
C LEU A 448 10.48 2.20 0.93
N LEU A 449 11.57 1.80 1.56
CA LEU A 449 12.34 2.60 2.51
C LEU A 449 13.71 2.96 1.93
N LYS A 450 14.38 3.92 2.59
CA LYS A 450 15.80 4.22 2.32
C LYS A 450 16.64 2.95 2.43
N SER A 451 17.68 2.87 1.59
CA SER A 451 18.58 1.73 1.57
C SER A 451 19.19 1.43 2.94
N GLY A 452 19.33 0.15 3.27
CA GLY A 452 19.87 -0.30 4.56
C GLY A 452 18.90 -0.21 5.75
N LEU A 453 17.63 0.14 5.55
CA LEU A 453 16.60 0.15 6.60
C LEU A 453 15.74 -1.12 6.55
N GLY A 454 16.03 -2.09 7.42
CA GLY A 454 15.33 -3.39 7.49
C GLY A 454 16.14 -4.54 6.89
N VAL A 455 15.49 -5.67 6.64
CA VAL A 455 16.13 -6.81 5.96
C VAL A 455 16.42 -6.45 4.51
N THR A 456 17.67 -6.60 4.09
CA THR A 456 18.13 -6.28 2.71
C THR A 456 18.13 -7.46 1.77
N THR A 457 17.95 -8.69 2.28
CA THR A 457 18.07 -9.92 1.50
C THR A 457 16.87 -10.84 1.74
N GLY A 458 16.10 -11.09 0.68
CA GLY A 458 14.99 -12.03 0.64
C GLY A 458 15.49 -13.46 0.56
N GLN A 459 14.97 -14.30 1.44
CA GLN A 459 15.32 -15.72 1.51
C GLN A 459 14.37 -16.57 0.68
N SER A 460 14.77 -17.82 0.41
CA SER A 460 13.81 -18.82 -0.06
C SER A 460 12.73 -19.03 1.01
N PHE A 461 11.50 -19.29 0.60
CA PHE A 461 10.38 -19.43 1.55
C PHE A 461 10.64 -20.51 2.62
N SER A 462 11.33 -21.58 2.27
CA SER A 462 11.71 -22.66 3.19
C SER A 462 12.70 -22.23 4.27
N ALA A 463 13.47 -21.16 4.05
CA ALA A 463 14.44 -20.61 5.01
C ALA A 463 13.83 -19.52 5.92
N MET A 464 12.63 -19.04 5.61
CA MET A 464 11.94 -18.02 6.41
C MET A 464 11.49 -18.56 7.77
N LYS A 465 11.37 -17.65 8.76
CA LYS A 465 11.04 -17.96 10.16
C LYS A 465 9.75 -18.78 10.28
N THR A 466 9.80 -19.85 11.07
CA THR A 466 8.64 -20.63 11.50
C THR A 466 8.23 -20.23 12.92
N CYS A 467 7.00 -20.54 13.30
CA CYS A 467 6.50 -20.35 14.65
C CYS A 467 6.02 -21.67 15.24
N ASP A 468 6.13 -21.81 16.56
CA ASP A 468 5.57 -22.96 17.29
C ASP A 468 4.47 -22.52 18.29
N SER A 469 4.28 -21.22 18.47
CA SER A 469 3.25 -20.59 19.32
C SER A 469 3.04 -19.13 18.91
N ASN A 470 1.94 -18.49 19.33
CA ASN A 470 1.73 -17.06 19.01
C ASN A 470 2.84 -16.17 19.54
N ARG A 471 3.54 -16.59 20.62
CA ARG A 471 4.67 -15.85 21.20
C ARG A 471 5.88 -15.74 20.26
N SER A 472 5.95 -16.59 19.26
CA SER A 472 6.99 -16.54 18.23
C SER A 472 6.70 -15.48 17.15
N CYS A 473 5.49 -14.92 17.14
CA CYS A 473 4.97 -13.92 16.20
C CYS A 473 4.97 -12.50 16.79
N GLY A 474 4.86 -11.49 15.92
CA GLY A 474 4.80 -10.09 16.33
C GLY A 474 3.46 -9.69 16.96
N SER A 475 3.40 -8.47 17.50
CA SER A 475 2.13 -7.89 17.99
C SER A 475 1.13 -7.78 16.84
N GLY A 476 -0.13 -8.19 17.07
CA GLY A 476 -1.17 -8.24 16.03
C GLY A 476 -1.11 -9.47 15.12
N GLU A 477 -0.21 -10.41 15.39
CA GLU A 477 -0.07 -11.66 14.64
C GLU A 477 -0.43 -12.90 15.46
N CYS A 478 -0.65 -14.01 14.78
CA CYS A 478 -0.88 -15.31 15.38
C CYS A 478 -0.08 -16.39 14.65
N CYS A 479 0.36 -17.39 15.40
CA CYS A 479 0.96 -18.58 14.82
C CYS A 479 -0.15 -19.50 14.31
N PHE A 480 -0.02 -19.95 13.08
CA PHE A 480 -0.94 -20.85 12.43
C PHE A 480 -0.19 -21.67 11.36
N ASN A 481 -0.27 -23.01 11.45
CA ASN A 481 0.49 -23.96 10.61
C ASN A 481 1.98 -23.65 10.51
N SER A 482 2.60 -23.45 11.67
CA SER A 482 4.02 -23.12 11.82
C SER A 482 4.47 -21.84 11.12
N ARG A 483 3.53 -20.94 10.78
CA ARG A 483 3.79 -19.61 10.21
C ARG A 483 3.02 -18.54 10.95
N CYS A 484 3.57 -17.34 11.02
CA CYS A 484 2.88 -16.21 11.64
C CYS A 484 1.99 -15.53 10.59
N TRP A 485 0.78 -15.16 10.97
CA TRP A 485 -0.24 -14.52 10.14
C TRP A 485 -0.80 -13.30 10.85
N SER A 486 -1.29 -12.30 10.13
CA SER A 486 -2.08 -11.23 10.77
C SER A 486 -3.36 -11.82 11.38
N ARG A 487 -3.73 -11.36 12.60
CA ARG A 487 -4.97 -11.76 13.27
C ARG A 487 -6.23 -11.34 12.51
N ASP A 488 -6.12 -10.32 11.67
CA ASP A 488 -7.23 -9.90 10.79
C ASP A 488 -7.56 -10.94 9.71
N LEU A 489 -6.65 -11.89 9.47
CA LEU A 489 -6.73 -12.90 8.42
C LEU A 489 -7.11 -14.29 8.95
N VAL A 490 -6.76 -14.60 10.20
CA VAL A 490 -7.01 -15.89 10.82
C VAL A 490 -7.92 -15.68 12.01
N GLY A 491 -9.18 -16.10 11.90
CA GLY A 491 -10.20 -15.86 12.92
C GLY A 491 -9.93 -16.54 14.28
N GLN A 492 -8.97 -17.48 14.36
CA GLN A 492 -8.59 -18.20 15.58
C GLN A 492 -7.09 -18.51 15.56
N CYS A 493 -6.38 -18.21 16.66
CA CYS A 493 -4.93 -18.34 16.76
C CYS A 493 -4.51 -19.73 17.29
N SER A 494 -3.25 -20.15 17.12
CA SER A 494 -2.79 -21.43 17.73
C SER A 494 -3.06 -21.48 19.24
N ASP A 495 -2.91 -20.38 19.96
CA ASP A 495 -3.11 -20.43 21.42
C ASP A 495 -4.59 -20.35 21.83
N ASP A 496 -5.51 -20.23 20.85
CA ASP A 496 -6.97 -20.35 21.06
C ASP A 496 -7.45 -21.82 20.95
N PHE A 497 -6.52 -22.79 20.87
CA PHE A 497 -6.84 -24.22 20.99
C PHE A 497 -7.45 -24.54 22.37
N THR A 498 -8.77 -24.43 22.49
CA THR A 498 -9.51 -25.49 23.19
C THR A 498 -9.50 -26.73 22.30
N PRO A 499 -9.34 -27.96 22.83
CA PRO A 499 -9.22 -29.19 22.05
C PRO A 499 -10.56 -29.60 21.42
N VAL A 500 -11.09 -28.75 20.55
CA VAL A 500 -12.25 -28.97 19.71
C VAL A 500 -11.84 -28.44 18.34
N GLY A 501 -11.52 -29.32 17.41
CA GLY A 501 -11.06 -28.94 16.06
C GLY A 501 -9.72 -29.51 15.65
N ASN A 502 -9.66 -30.84 15.53
CA ASN A 502 -8.71 -31.55 14.65
C ASN A 502 -9.10 -33.04 14.55
N LEU A 503 -10.39 -33.29 14.48
CA LEU A 503 -10.95 -34.62 14.57
C LEU A 503 -10.55 -35.45 13.35
N GLY A 504 -10.05 -36.65 13.62
CA GLY A 504 -9.64 -37.61 12.59
C GLY A 504 -10.85 -38.18 11.86
N THR A 505 -10.62 -38.77 10.69
CA THR A 505 -11.66 -39.43 9.90
C THR A 505 -12.40 -40.48 10.74
N GLY A 506 -13.73 -40.39 10.78
CA GLY A 506 -14.61 -41.23 11.60
C GLY A 506 -14.95 -40.68 12.99
N GLU A 507 -14.33 -39.58 13.42
CA GLU A 507 -14.63 -38.93 14.72
C GLU A 507 -15.81 -37.96 14.61
N VAL A 508 -16.53 -37.78 15.73
CA VAL A 508 -17.82 -37.06 15.76
C VAL A 508 -17.63 -35.55 15.71
N CYS A 509 -18.13 -34.92 14.65
CA CYS A 509 -18.01 -33.48 14.40
C CYS A 509 -19.37 -32.75 14.45
N GLY A 510 -19.34 -31.48 14.82
CA GLY A 510 -20.48 -30.55 14.74
C GLY A 510 -20.38 -29.61 13.55
N THR A 511 -19.16 -29.19 13.18
CA THR A 511 -18.89 -28.31 12.04
C THR A 511 -17.71 -28.82 11.21
N ASP A 512 -17.58 -28.30 9.99
CA ASP A 512 -16.46 -28.65 9.10
C ASP A 512 -15.10 -28.33 9.70
N PHE A 513 -15.03 -27.23 10.44
CA PHE A 513 -13.82 -26.78 11.12
C PHE A 513 -13.43 -27.68 12.30
N ASP A 514 -14.31 -28.62 12.70
CA ASP A 514 -13.99 -29.57 13.75
C ASP A 514 -13.06 -30.69 13.22
N CYS A 515 -13.04 -30.92 11.91
CA CYS A 515 -12.35 -32.03 11.23
C CYS A 515 -11.01 -31.63 10.63
N ALA A 516 -10.00 -32.49 10.74
CA ALA A 516 -8.69 -32.27 10.12
C ALA A 516 -8.76 -32.12 8.58
N SER A 517 -9.73 -32.78 7.96
CA SER A 517 -10.03 -32.74 6.53
C SER A 517 -10.93 -31.58 6.10
N LEU A 518 -11.39 -30.73 7.04
CA LEU A 518 -12.42 -29.71 6.83
C LEU A 518 -13.74 -30.26 6.26
N CYS A 519 -13.97 -31.56 6.42
CA CYS A 519 -15.12 -32.27 5.90
C CYS A 519 -15.84 -32.97 7.04
N CYS A 520 -16.82 -32.27 7.64
CA CYS A 520 -17.79 -32.86 8.53
C CYS A 520 -19.02 -33.27 7.71
N ASN A 521 -19.32 -34.56 7.68
CA ASN A 521 -20.55 -35.02 7.07
C ASN A 521 -21.71 -34.75 8.04
N GLN A 522 -22.51 -33.72 7.77
CA GLN A 522 -23.60 -33.33 8.66
C GLN A 522 -24.70 -34.38 8.79
N THR A 523 -24.83 -35.31 7.83
CA THR A 523 -25.80 -36.41 7.88
C THR A 523 -25.37 -37.50 8.83
N THR A 524 -24.08 -37.85 8.86
CA THR A 524 -23.53 -38.89 9.74
C THR A 524 -22.88 -38.33 11.02
N ARG A 525 -22.70 -37.00 11.09
CA ARG A 525 -21.97 -36.25 12.12
C ARG A 525 -20.57 -36.78 12.38
N VAL A 526 -19.88 -37.22 11.34
CA VAL A 526 -18.49 -37.67 11.44
C VAL A 526 -17.60 -37.03 10.39
N CYS A 527 -16.32 -36.86 10.74
CA CYS A 527 -15.31 -36.39 9.82
C CYS A 527 -15.09 -37.40 8.69
N SER A 528 -15.07 -36.93 7.44
CA SER A 528 -14.77 -37.76 6.27
C SER A 528 -13.54 -37.22 5.55
N ASP A 529 -12.86 -38.05 4.77
CA ASP A 529 -11.66 -37.62 4.04
C ASP A 529 -11.99 -36.60 2.93
N HIS A 530 -11.09 -35.64 2.71
CA HIS A 530 -11.13 -34.74 1.56
C HIS A 530 -9.70 -34.50 1.04
N ILE A 531 -9.40 -35.09 -0.11
CA ILE A 531 -8.13 -34.99 -0.84
C ILE A 531 -8.49 -34.72 -2.30
N ASN A 532 -8.12 -33.56 -2.81
CA ASN A 532 -8.39 -33.17 -4.20
C ASN A 532 -7.07 -32.78 -4.88
N ASN A 533 -6.24 -33.77 -5.20
CA ASN A 533 -4.96 -33.59 -5.88
C ASN A 533 -4.82 -34.54 -7.09
N ASP A 534 -3.79 -34.31 -7.91
CA ASP A 534 -3.60 -35.04 -9.19
C ASP A 534 -3.19 -36.52 -9.02
N LEU A 535 -2.84 -36.95 -7.79
CA LEU A 535 -2.37 -38.31 -7.49
C LEU A 535 -3.43 -39.17 -6.82
N GLU A 536 -4.31 -38.55 -6.04
CA GLU A 536 -5.37 -39.19 -5.27
C GLU A 536 -6.53 -38.21 -5.10
N GLN A 537 -7.73 -38.64 -5.53
CA GLN A 537 -8.95 -37.87 -5.39
C GLN A 537 -9.93 -38.63 -4.49
N VAL A 538 -10.00 -38.21 -3.22
CA VAL A 538 -10.96 -38.68 -2.23
C VAL A 538 -11.86 -37.50 -1.86
N LEU A 539 -13.07 -37.45 -2.41
CA LEU A 539 -13.96 -36.31 -2.23
C LEU A 539 -15.02 -36.58 -1.17
N CYS A 540 -15.05 -35.72 -0.16
CA CYS A 540 -16.12 -35.60 0.84
C CYS A 540 -17.55 -35.71 0.27
N SER A 541 -17.79 -35.18 -0.94
CA SER A 541 -19.03 -35.32 -1.71
C SER A 541 -20.30 -34.92 -0.94
N LYS A 542 -20.29 -33.74 -0.30
CA LYS A 542 -21.41 -33.26 0.50
C LYS A 542 -22.65 -32.99 -0.34
N VAL A 543 -23.78 -33.47 0.14
CA VAL A 543 -25.05 -33.29 -0.56
C VAL A 543 -25.52 -31.82 -0.48
N PRO A 544 -26.31 -31.35 -1.47
CA PRO A 544 -26.91 -30.02 -1.40
C PRO A 544 -27.63 -29.78 -0.06
N GLY A 545 -27.43 -28.60 0.52
CA GLY A 545 -27.94 -28.20 1.83
C GLY A 545 -26.99 -28.42 3.02
N GLN A 546 -25.86 -29.10 2.83
CA GLN A 546 -24.81 -29.21 3.86
C GLN A 546 -23.83 -28.05 3.80
N SER A 547 -23.13 -27.77 4.92
CA SER A 547 -22.08 -26.74 4.95
C SER A 547 -20.90 -27.09 4.05
N CYS A 548 -20.28 -26.08 3.46
CA CYS A 548 -19.11 -26.24 2.61
C CYS A 548 -18.11 -25.11 2.84
N VAL A 549 -16.84 -25.44 2.61
CA VAL A 549 -15.73 -24.49 2.61
C VAL A 549 -15.52 -23.93 1.20
N SER A 550 -15.62 -24.80 0.20
CA SER A 550 -15.49 -24.49 -1.23
C SER A 550 -16.21 -25.55 -2.08
N ARG A 551 -16.36 -25.32 -3.39
CA ARG A 551 -17.19 -26.14 -4.29
C ARG A 551 -16.74 -27.60 -4.38
N GLU A 552 -15.45 -27.87 -4.26
CA GLU A 552 -14.87 -29.23 -4.30
C GLU A 552 -15.33 -30.11 -3.14
N PHE A 553 -15.80 -29.53 -2.04
CA PHE A 553 -16.39 -30.27 -0.92
C PHE A 553 -17.82 -30.74 -1.23
N CYS A 554 -18.49 -30.12 -2.19
CA CYS A 554 -19.83 -30.48 -2.61
C CYS A 554 -19.80 -31.69 -3.54
N ARG A 555 -20.90 -32.44 -3.58
CA ARG A 555 -21.07 -33.60 -4.44
C ARG A 555 -21.01 -33.18 -5.91
N GLN A 556 -20.35 -33.99 -6.72
CA GLN A 556 -20.46 -33.88 -8.17
C GLN A 556 -21.79 -34.44 -8.64
N GLU A 557 -22.51 -33.65 -9.43
CA GLU A 557 -23.74 -34.07 -10.08
C GLU A 557 -23.62 -33.90 -11.59
N ASN A 558 -24.23 -34.82 -12.31
CA ASN A 558 -24.28 -34.77 -13.76
C ASN A 558 -25.29 -33.71 -14.20
N VAL A 559 -24.80 -32.63 -14.80
CA VAL A 559 -25.63 -31.63 -15.44
C VAL A 559 -25.71 -31.89 -16.94
N ARG A 560 -26.85 -31.57 -17.53
CA ARG A 560 -27.05 -31.64 -18.97
C ARG A 560 -26.53 -30.36 -19.60
N GLU A 561 -25.48 -30.47 -20.41
CA GLU A 561 -24.92 -29.36 -21.18
C GLU A 561 -25.11 -29.60 -22.66
N CYS A 562 -25.59 -28.59 -23.37
CA CYS A 562 -25.88 -28.67 -24.80
C CYS A 562 -24.89 -27.83 -25.61
N TYR A 563 -24.42 -28.41 -26.71
CA TYR A 563 -23.45 -27.81 -27.62
C TYR A 563 -23.96 -27.92 -29.05
N ILE A 564 -23.67 -26.92 -29.88
CA ILE A 564 -23.88 -27.00 -31.33
C ILE A 564 -22.57 -27.56 -31.91
N LEU A 565 -22.63 -28.75 -32.52
CA LEU A 565 -21.48 -29.42 -33.09
C LEU A 565 -21.55 -29.39 -34.61
N LYS A 566 -20.40 -29.25 -35.28
CA LYS A 566 -20.33 -29.36 -36.74
C LYS A 566 -20.56 -30.81 -37.16
N THR A 567 -21.38 -31.01 -38.18
CA THR A 567 -21.74 -32.32 -38.74
C THR A 567 -21.75 -32.28 -40.27
N THR A 568 -22.09 -33.40 -40.90
CA THR A 568 -22.35 -33.46 -42.34
C THR A 568 -23.79 -33.89 -42.57
N ASP A 569 -24.46 -33.28 -43.55
CA ASP A 569 -25.81 -33.69 -43.95
C ASP A 569 -25.79 -35.01 -44.75
N ALA A 570 -26.97 -35.56 -45.03
CA ALA A 570 -27.12 -36.82 -45.78
C ALA A 570 -26.54 -36.77 -47.21
N ASN A 571 -26.19 -35.59 -47.72
CA ASN A 571 -25.61 -35.37 -49.04
C ASN A 571 -24.10 -35.03 -48.98
N GLY A 572 -23.50 -35.04 -47.78
CA GLY A 572 -22.08 -34.74 -47.56
C GLY A 572 -21.74 -33.25 -47.45
N ASN A 573 -22.72 -32.36 -47.35
CA ASN A 573 -22.47 -30.93 -47.13
C ASN A 573 -22.22 -30.62 -45.64
N PRO A 574 -21.42 -29.59 -45.32
CA PRO A 574 -21.25 -29.14 -43.94
C PRO A 574 -22.58 -28.70 -43.33
N SER A 575 -22.87 -29.21 -42.14
CA SER A 575 -24.04 -28.92 -41.34
C SER A 575 -23.64 -28.77 -39.87
N CYS A 576 -24.60 -28.59 -38.99
CA CYS A 576 -24.39 -28.63 -37.55
C CYS A 576 -25.64 -29.18 -36.87
N GLU A 577 -25.47 -29.74 -35.67
CA GLU A 577 -26.56 -30.26 -34.86
C GLU A 577 -26.35 -29.91 -33.38
N LYS A 578 -27.44 -29.71 -32.64
CA LYS A 578 -27.38 -29.57 -31.18
C LYS A 578 -27.29 -30.95 -30.53
N LYS A 579 -26.20 -31.23 -29.83
CA LYS A 579 -26.04 -32.42 -28.98
C LYS A 579 -25.90 -32.01 -27.53
N CYS A 580 -26.55 -32.77 -26.65
CA CYS A 580 -26.41 -32.57 -25.22
C CYS A 580 -25.66 -33.74 -24.58
N PHE A 581 -24.73 -33.42 -23.70
CA PHE A 581 -23.93 -34.37 -22.94
C PHE A 581 -24.24 -34.24 -21.45
N SER A 582 -24.00 -35.33 -20.73
CA SER A 582 -24.07 -35.36 -19.27
C SER A 582 -22.65 -35.12 -18.74
N VAL A 583 -22.42 -33.97 -18.11
CA VAL A 583 -21.10 -33.54 -17.61
C VAL A 583 -21.11 -33.53 -16.08
N PRO A 584 -20.18 -34.22 -15.40
CA PRO A 584 -20.06 -34.14 -13.95
C PRO A 584 -19.51 -32.76 -13.55
N LYS A 585 -20.30 -32.00 -12.76
CA LYS A 585 -19.88 -30.73 -12.16
C LYS A 585 -20.04 -30.77 -10.65
N PHE A 586 -19.09 -30.16 -9.93
CA PHE A 586 -19.23 -29.91 -8.49
C PHE A 586 -20.40 -28.97 -8.23
N GLY A 587 -21.17 -29.22 -7.17
CA GLY A 587 -22.13 -28.24 -6.66
C GLY A 587 -21.46 -26.95 -6.19
N ASP A 588 -22.19 -25.84 -6.27
CA ASP A 588 -21.67 -24.54 -5.88
C ASP A 588 -21.70 -24.37 -4.36
N CYS A 589 -20.67 -23.73 -3.80
CA CYS A 589 -20.64 -23.39 -2.38
C CYS A 589 -21.06 -21.92 -2.20
N VAL A 590 -22.35 -21.69 -1.93
CA VAL A 590 -22.92 -20.34 -1.81
C VAL A 590 -23.30 -20.08 -0.36
N ASN A 591 -22.78 -19.00 0.22
CA ASN A 591 -22.97 -18.66 1.64
C ASN A 591 -22.63 -19.83 2.58
N GLY A 592 -21.55 -20.56 2.26
CA GLY A 592 -21.09 -21.71 3.05
C GLY A 592 -22.02 -22.92 3.01
N THR A 593 -22.92 -23.02 2.03
CA THR A 593 -23.84 -24.17 1.85
C THR A 593 -23.76 -24.71 0.43
N CYS A 594 -23.70 -26.04 0.28
CA CYS A 594 -23.70 -26.69 -1.03
C CYS A 594 -25.05 -26.49 -1.73
N GLN A 595 -25.01 -26.04 -2.97
CA GLN A 595 -26.14 -25.97 -3.88
C GLN A 595 -25.92 -26.91 -5.07
N PRO A 596 -26.99 -27.44 -5.70
CA PRO A 596 -26.85 -28.25 -6.90
C PRO A 596 -26.19 -27.40 -8.01
N PRO A 597 -25.31 -28.01 -8.83
CA PRO A 597 -24.70 -27.29 -9.95
C PRO A 597 -25.77 -26.84 -10.95
N THR A 598 -25.60 -25.64 -11.49
CA THR A 598 -26.45 -25.12 -12.58
C THR A 598 -25.87 -25.50 -13.95
N SER A 599 -26.74 -25.64 -14.95
CA SER A 599 -26.32 -25.85 -16.34
C SER A 599 -26.16 -24.50 -17.02
N ASP A 600 -24.93 -24.19 -17.43
CA ASP A 600 -24.57 -22.90 -18.03
C ASP A 600 -24.78 -22.86 -19.55
N SER A 601 -25.09 -23.99 -20.20
CA SER A 601 -25.11 -24.11 -21.66
C SER A 601 -26.35 -24.82 -22.20
N ASP A 602 -27.37 -24.02 -22.54
CA ASP A 602 -28.45 -24.47 -23.43
C ASP A 602 -28.61 -23.50 -24.63
N PRO A 603 -27.74 -23.58 -25.64
CA PRO A 603 -27.81 -22.69 -26.79
C PRO A 603 -29.12 -22.92 -27.56
N SER A 604 -29.80 -21.83 -27.93
CA SER A 604 -30.96 -21.88 -28.83
C SER A 604 -30.51 -22.39 -30.20
N PHE A 605 -31.19 -23.42 -30.73
CA PHE A 605 -30.87 -24.00 -32.03
C PHE A 605 -32.13 -24.02 -32.90
N ASP A 606 -32.16 -23.15 -33.91
CA ASP A 606 -33.26 -23.05 -34.88
C ASP A 606 -32.81 -23.63 -36.23
N LEU A 607 -33.55 -24.61 -36.72
CA LEU A 607 -33.27 -25.26 -38.01
C LEU A 607 -33.50 -24.34 -39.21
N SER A 608 -34.28 -23.26 -39.04
CA SER A 608 -34.60 -22.29 -40.09
C SER A 608 -33.61 -21.13 -40.17
N ASP A 609 -32.72 -20.98 -39.19
CA ASP A 609 -31.69 -19.94 -39.19
C ASP A 609 -30.53 -20.32 -40.14
N PRO A 610 -30.21 -19.49 -41.15
CA PRO A 610 -29.06 -19.70 -42.02
C PRO A 610 -27.71 -19.60 -41.30
N ASN A 611 -27.64 -18.93 -40.14
CA ASN A 611 -26.43 -18.75 -39.33
C ASN A 611 -26.31 -19.74 -38.16
N ARG A 612 -27.18 -20.76 -38.08
CA ARG A 612 -27.25 -21.74 -36.97
C ARG A 612 -25.95 -22.50 -36.65
N CYS A 613 -24.95 -22.45 -37.53
CA CYS A 613 -23.65 -23.09 -37.35
C CYS A 613 -22.53 -22.10 -36.94
N ASN A 614 -22.83 -20.82 -36.77
CA ASN A 614 -21.88 -19.84 -36.25
C ASN A 614 -21.60 -20.14 -34.77
N GLY A 615 -20.33 -20.41 -34.44
CA GLY A 615 -19.93 -20.84 -33.09
C GLY A 615 -20.07 -22.35 -32.83
N ALA A 616 -20.35 -23.18 -33.85
CA ALA A 616 -20.38 -24.63 -33.70
C ALA A 616 -18.98 -25.18 -33.39
N LEU A 617 -18.87 -26.07 -32.39
CA LEU A 617 -17.62 -26.73 -32.03
C LEU A 617 -17.32 -27.90 -32.97
N ASP A 618 -16.03 -28.16 -33.23
CA ASP A 618 -15.59 -29.30 -34.04
C ASP A 618 -15.80 -30.64 -33.32
N SER A 619 -15.77 -30.64 -31.99
CA SER A 619 -16.05 -31.79 -31.13
C SER A 619 -16.58 -31.32 -29.78
N ALA A 620 -17.22 -32.22 -29.04
CA ALA A 620 -17.54 -31.95 -27.64
C ALA A 620 -16.26 -31.70 -26.84
N PRO A 621 -16.26 -30.82 -25.82
CA PRO A 621 -15.14 -30.68 -24.90
C PRO A 621 -14.82 -32.05 -24.29
N ILE A 622 -13.54 -32.45 -24.32
CA ILE A 622 -13.10 -33.70 -23.69
C ILE A 622 -13.23 -33.49 -22.18
N VAL A 623 -14.16 -34.23 -21.57
CA VAL A 623 -14.30 -34.30 -20.11
C VAL A 623 -13.31 -35.37 -19.63
N LEU A 624 -12.26 -34.95 -18.93
CA LEU A 624 -11.39 -35.84 -18.13
C LEU A 624 -11.97 -35.99 -16.73
#